data_AF-A0A0D2QUA3-F1
#
_entry.id   AF-A0A0D2QUA3-F1
#
_cell.length_a   1.000
_cell.length_b   1.000
_cell.length_c   1.000
_cell.angle_alpha   90.00
_cell.angle_beta   90.00
_cell.angle_gamma   90.00
#
_symmetry.space_group_name_H-M   'P 1'
#
loop_
_entity.id
_entity.type
_entity.pdbx_description
1 polymer ?
#
loop_
_entity_poly.entity_id
_entity_poly.type
_entity_poly.pdbx_seq_one_letter_code
_entity_poly.pdbx_strand_id
1 'polypeptide(L)'
;MHKKMAFSFPDEVLEHVFSFIQSDKDRNAVSMVCKSWYEIERWCRRKVFVGNCYAVSPRMVIRRFPEFRSIELKGKPHFADFNLVPDGWGGYVSPWIEEMAGAYPWLEEIRLKRMVVTDESLELIAKSFKNFKVLVLSSCEGFSTDGLAVIAASCKNLKELDLRDCEVDDLSAHWLSHFPETYTSLVSLNISCLGSDEVSFSALERLVGRCTNLKTLRLNRAVPLDKIANILRHAPQLVEFGTGTYTADVRPDVYSDLAGVFSSCKELKSLSGFWDVVPDYLPAIYPVCSKLTSLNLSYATIQSPDLIKLVSHCPNLQRLLVSLLWYCWFIYLHLVFRS
;
A
#
# COMPACT_ATOMS: atom_id res chain seq x y z
N MET A 1 -0.91 54.75 -24.13
CA MET A 1 0.09 53.69 -23.88
C MET A 1 0.05 53.33 -22.40
N HIS A 2 -0.94 52.53 -21.98
CA HIS A 2 -1.08 52.10 -20.59
C HIS A 2 -0.14 50.91 -20.34
N LYS A 3 0.99 51.16 -19.66
CA LYS A 3 1.70 50.10 -18.94
C LYS A 3 0.76 49.61 -17.85
N LYS A 4 0.05 48.50 -18.09
CA LYS A 4 -0.48 47.68 -16.99
C LYS A 4 0.76 47.25 -16.20
N MET A 5 0.96 47.84 -15.02
CA MET A 5 1.88 47.27 -14.05
C MET A 5 1.30 45.91 -13.67
N ALA A 6 1.84 44.85 -14.28
CA ALA A 6 1.65 43.52 -13.75
C ALA A 6 2.38 43.52 -12.41
N PHE A 7 1.63 43.66 -11.32
CA PHE A 7 2.09 43.24 -10.00
C PHE A 7 2.27 41.71 -10.06
N SER A 8 3.35 41.28 -10.71
CA SER A 8 3.76 39.88 -10.68
C SER A 8 4.51 39.69 -9.39
N PHE A 9 4.04 38.78 -8.56
CA PHE A 9 4.85 38.27 -7.46
C PHE A 9 6.18 37.71 -8.02
N PRO A 10 7.28 37.79 -7.25
CA PRO A 10 8.51 37.06 -7.57
C PRO A 10 8.24 35.56 -7.74
N ASP A 11 9.06 34.89 -8.55
CA ASP A 11 8.88 33.48 -8.87
C ASP A 11 8.92 32.60 -7.60
N GLU A 12 9.74 32.96 -6.61
CA GLU A 12 9.85 32.26 -5.32
C GLU A 12 8.55 32.34 -4.52
N VAL A 13 7.84 33.48 -4.60
CA VAL A 13 6.55 33.66 -3.93
C VAL A 13 5.49 32.81 -4.62
N LEU A 14 5.48 32.76 -5.96
CA LEU A 14 4.56 31.91 -6.70
C LEU A 14 4.84 30.42 -6.46
N GLU A 15 6.11 30.00 -6.43
CA GLU A 15 6.49 28.65 -6.06
C GLU A 15 5.98 28.29 -4.65
N HIS A 16 6.15 29.19 -3.69
CA HIS A 16 5.65 28.99 -2.33
C HIS A 16 4.12 28.89 -2.30
N VAL A 17 3.40 29.74 -3.02
CA VAL A 17 1.94 29.66 -3.14
C VAL A 17 1.52 28.32 -3.76
N PHE A 18 2.19 27.90 -4.84
CA PHE A 18 1.89 26.64 -5.53
C PHE A 18 2.22 25.40 -4.69
N SER A 19 3.10 25.53 -3.67
CA SER A 19 3.39 24.45 -2.72
C SER A 19 2.20 24.08 -1.83
N PHE A 20 1.21 24.98 -1.67
CA PHE A 20 -0.02 24.69 -0.96
C PHE A 20 -1.11 24.05 -1.85
N ILE A 21 -0.89 24.00 -3.17
CA ILE A 21 -1.84 23.43 -4.13
C ILE A 21 -1.45 21.98 -4.41
N GLN A 22 -2.19 21.05 -3.83
CA GLN A 22 -1.87 19.60 -3.91
C GLN A 22 -2.69 18.85 -4.98
N SER A 23 -3.81 19.40 -5.42
CA SER A 23 -4.71 18.77 -6.40
C SER A 23 -4.15 18.85 -7.82
N ASP A 24 -4.11 17.72 -8.53
CA ASP A 24 -3.69 17.68 -9.95
C ASP A 24 -4.55 18.60 -10.83
N LYS A 25 -5.86 18.68 -10.57
CA LYS A 25 -6.78 19.52 -11.33
C LYS A 25 -6.45 21.01 -11.16
N ASP A 26 -6.17 21.42 -9.93
CA ASP A 26 -5.86 22.83 -9.63
C ASP A 26 -4.49 23.21 -10.18
N ARG A 27 -3.49 22.31 -10.05
CA ARG A 27 -2.17 22.51 -10.65
C ARG A 27 -2.24 22.61 -12.18
N ASN A 28 -3.11 21.82 -12.81
CA ASN A 28 -3.36 21.93 -14.25
C ASN A 28 -4.00 23.28 -14.61
N ALA A 29 -4.98 23.75 -13.84
CA ALA A 29 -5.59 25.07 -14.04
C ALA A 29 -4.57 26.22 -13.89
N VAL A 30 -3.72 26.16 -12.85
CA VAL A 30 -2.60 27.10 -12.62
C VAL A 30 -1.68 27.16 -13.84
N SER A 31 -1.31 26.01 -14.41
CA SER A 31 -0.41 25.94 -15.57
C SER A 31 -1.00 26.59 -16.84
N MET A 32 -2.31 26.84 -16.89
CA MET A 32 -3.00 27.42 -18.05
C MET A 32 -3.26 28.93 -17.92
N VAL A 33 -2.90 29.56 -16.79
CA VAL A 33 -3.16 30.99 -16.55
C VAL A 33 -2.31 31.87 -17.46
N CYS A 34 -0.99 31.63 -17.49
CA CYS A 34 -0.06 32.35 -18.35
C CYS A 34 1.26 31.56 -18.51
N LYS A 35 2.12 31.97 -19.44
CA LYS A 35 3.42 31.31 -19.70
C LYS A 35 4.35 31.30 -18.48
N SER A 36 4.35 32.36 -17.67
CA SER A 36 5.17 32.40 -16.44
C SER A 36 4.67 31.36 -15.42
N TRP A 37 3.36 31.27 -15.20
CA TRP A 37 2.78 30.28 -14.28
C TRP A 37 2.99 28.87 -14.80
N TYR A 38 2.88 28.64 -16.11
CA TYR A 38 3.22 27.37 -16.74
C TYR A 38 4.65 26.93 -16.41
N GLU A 39 5.63 27.81 -16.55
CA GLU A 39 7.04 27.50 -16.26
C GLU A 39 7.27 27.27 -14.75
N ILE A 40 6.77 28.12 -13.87
CA ILE A 40 6.96 27.94 -12.42
C ILE A 40 6.29 26.65 -11.93
N GLU A 41 5.05 26.40 -12.37
CA GLU A 41 4.28 25.20 -11.99
C GLU A 41 5.01 23.93 -12.39
N ARG A 42 5.55 23.86 -13.60
CA ARG A 42 6.20 22.63 -14.07
C ARG A 42 7.51 22.31 -13.35
N TRP A 43 8.22 23.32 -12.85
CA TRP A 43 9.44 23.16 -12.05
C TRP A 43 9.15 22.82 -10.58
N CYS A 44 8.03 23.28 -10.01
CA CYS A 44 7.70 22.98 -8.62
C CYS A 44 6.74 21.80 -8.42
N ARG A 45 6.29 21.13 -9.49
CA ARG A 45 5.38 19.97 -9.39
C ARG A 45 6.11 18.78 -8.80
N ARG A 46 5.65 18.31 -7.63
CA ARG A 46 6.27 17.19 -6.91
C ARG A 46 5.61 15.83 -7.15
N LYS A 47 4.35 15.80 -7.59
CA LYS A 47 3.62 14.56 -7.89
C LYS A 47 3.03 14.60 -9.30
N VAL A 48 3.12 13.48 -10.01
CA VAL A 48 2.50 13.29 -11.33
C VAL A 48 1.64 12.04 -11.33
N PHE A 49 0.41 12.17 -11.82
CA PHE A 49 -0.50 11.06 -12.05
C PHE A 49 -0.72 10.82 -13.56
N VAL A 50 -0.47 9.59 -14.00
CA VAL A 50 -0.73 9.12 -15.36
C VAL A 50 -1.72 7.96 -15.29
N GLY A 51 -3.01 8.28 -15.49
CA GLY A 51 -4.10 7.30 -15.40
C GLY A 51 -4.17 6.28 -16.54
N ASN A 52 -3.34 6.43 -17.57
CA ASN A 52 -3.14 5.48 -18.65
C ASN A 52 -1.69 5.61 -19.13
N CYS A 53 -0.85 4.60 -18.88
CA CYS A 53 0.58 4.62 -19.20
C CYS A 53 0.88 4.76 -20.70
N TYR A 54 -0.11 4.55 -21.57
CA TYR A 54 0.00 4.75 -23.02
C TYR A 54 -0.46 6.12 -23.51
N ALA A 55 -1.04 6.95 -22.63
CA ALA A 55 -1.52 8.29 -23.01
C ALA A 55 -0.38 9.30 -23.21
N VAL A 56 0.80 9.05 -22.65
CA VAL A 56 1.97 9.92 -22.74
C VAL A 56 3.25 9.09 -22.60
N SER A 57 4.31 9.48 -23.30
CA SER A 57 5.61 8.81 -23.16
C SER A 57 6.35 9.29 -21.91
N PRO A 58 7.23 8.45 -21.31
CA PRO A 58 8.08 8.86 -20.18
C PRO A 58 8.87 10.14 -20.49
N ARG A 59 9.45 10.24 -21.69
CA ARG A 59 10.22 11.42 -22.14
C ARG A 59 9.42 12.71 -22.15
N MET A 60 8.15 12.67 -22.55
CA MET A 60 7.29 13.86 -22.51
C MET A 60 7.01 14.30 -21.08
N VAL A 61 6.77 13.35 -20.17
CA VAL A 61 6.59 13.66 -18.74
C VAL A 61 7.88 14.24 -18.17
N ILE A 62 9.02 13.64 -18.50
CA ILE A 62 10.33 14.09 -18.02
C ILE A 62 10.66 15.51 -18.45
N ARG A 63 10.48 15.78 -19.74
CA ARG A 63 10.65 17.12 -20.28
C ARG A 63 9.69 18.10 -19.64
N ARG A 64 8.44 17.70 -19.38
CA ARG A 64 7.46 18.63 -18.80
C ARG A 64 7.74 18.91 -17.33
N PHE A 65 7.99 17.91 -16.50
CA PHE A 65 8.09 18.04 -15.04
C PHE A 65 9.45 17.59 -14.53
N PRO A 66 10.48 18.45 -14.52
CA PRO A 66 11.86 18.01 -14.30
C PRO A 66 12.19 17.68 -12.84
N GLU A 67 11.31 17.97 -11.88
CA GLU A 67 11.63 18.00 -10.44
C GLU A 67 10.66 17.19 -9.59
N PHE A 68 9.85 16.31 -10.20
CA PHE A 68 8.90 15.51 -9.44
C PHE A 68 9.60 14.43 -8.60
N ARG A 69 8.93 14.04 -7.50
CA ARG A 69 9.40 13.07 -6.51
C ARG A 69 8.47 11.87 -6.37
N SER A 70 7.23 11.98 -6.83
CA SER A 70 6.20 10.94 -6.74
C SER A 70 5.52 10.74 -8.09
N ILE A 71 5.41 9.49 -8.54
CA ILE A 71 4.67 9.14 -9.74
C ILE A 71 3.65 8.03 -9.46
N GLU A 72 2.44 8.21 -10.00
CA GLU A 72 1.42 7.17 -10.05
C GLU A 72 1.09 6.82 -11.51
N LEU A 73 1.23 5.54 -11.87
CA LEU A 73 0.97 5.01 -13.20
C LEU A 73 -0.11 3.93 -13.17
N LYS A 74 -0.99 3.93 -14.17
CA LYS A 74 -1.99 2.87 -14.39
C LYS A 74 -1.86 2.26 -15.77
N GLY A 75 -1.84 0.92 -15.83
CA GLY A 75 -1.65 0.16 -17.05
C GLY A 75 -2.96 -0.41 -17.60
N LYS A 76 -3.16 -1.71 -17.42
CA LYS A 76 -4.30 -2.45 -17.99
C LYS A 76 -5.65 -1.84 -17.55
N PRO A 77 -6.67 -1.91 -18.41
CA PRO A 77 -8.01 -1.43 -18.07
C PRO A 77 -8.64 -2.27 -16.95
N HIS A 78 -9.75 -1.80 -16.39
CA HIS A 78 -10.44 -2.50 -15.29
C HIS A 78 -10.88 -3.92 -15.62
N PHE A 79 -11.13 -4.24 -16.89
CA PHE A 79 -11.55 -5.57 -17.30
C PHE A 79 -10.46 -6.65 -17.14
N ALA A 80 -9.19 -6.26 -16.89
CA ALA A 80 -8.12 -7.19 -16.57
C ALA A 80 -8.42 -8.01 -15.30
N ASP A 81 -9.05 -7.40 -14.30
CA ASP A 81 -9.43 -8.07 -13.04
C ASP A 81 -10.44 -9.23 -13.25
N PHE A 82 -11.05 -9.31 -14.44
CA PHE A 82 -12.01 -10.35 -14.82
C PHE A 82 -11.45 -11.29 -15.89
N ASN A 83 -10.12 -11.33 -16.07
CA ASN A 83 -9.43 -12.13 -17.09
C ASN A 83 -9.92 -11.87 -18.53
N LEU A 84 -10.38 -10.64 -18.81
CA LEU A 84 -10.84 -10.22 -20.14
C LEU A 84 -9.75 -9.53 -20.97
N VAL A 85 -8.54 -9.38 -20.41
CA VAL A 85 -7.38 -8.83 -21.10
C VAL A 85 -6.37 -9.96 -21.24
N PRO A 86 -5.99 -10.37 -22.47
CA PRO A 86 -5.04 -11.46 -22.66
C PRO A 86 -3.67 -11.19 -22.03
N ASP A 87 -2.98 -12.27 -21.66
CA ASP A 87 -1.59 -12.20 -21.21
C ASP A 87 -0.71 -11.58 -22.29
N GLY A 88 0.29 -10.80 -21.87
CA GLY A 88 1.17 -10.09 -22.79
C GLY A 88 0.53 -8.88 -23.51
N TRP A 89 -0.69 -8.47 -23.16
CA TRP A 89 -1.33 -7.28 -23.73
C TRP A 89 -0.46 -6.01 -23.62
N GLY A 90 0.24 -5.86 -22.50
CA GLY A 90 1.06 -4.69 -22.22
C GLY A 90 0.95 -4.22 -20.77
N GLY A 91 1.23 -2.94 -20.54
CA GLY A 91 1.34 -2.33 -19.21
C GLY A 91 2.75 -2.41 -18.61
N TYR A 92 3.78 -2.64 -19.42
CA TYR A 92 5.17 -2.73 -18.94
C TYR A 92 5.67 -1.41 -18.35
N VAL A 93 6.16 -1.48 -17.11
CA VAL A 93 6.75 -0.32 -16.42
C VAL A 93 8.19 -0.06 -16.82
N SER A 94 8.92 -1.05 -17.33
CA SER A 94 10.37 -0.96 -17.60
C SER A 94 10.79 0.29 -18.38
N PRO A 95 10.11 0.69 -19.48
CA PRO A 95 10.46 1.92 -20.20
C PRO A 95 10.30 3.20 -19.37
N TRP A 96 9.40 3.20 -18.39
CA TRP A 96 9.25 4.32 -17.46
C TRP A 96 10.42 4.35 -16.47
N ILE A 97 10.76 3.20 -15.88
CA ILE A 97 11.85 3.12 -14.89
C ILE A 97 13.19 3.46 -15.54
N GLU A 98 13.48 2.96 -16.74
CA GLU A 98 14.72 3.23 -17.47
C GLU A 98 14.93 4.73 -17.73
N GLU A 99 13.91 5.42 -18.21
CA GLU A 99 14.00 6.86 -18.48
C GLU A 99 14.06 7.68 -17.18
N MET A 100 13.31 7.27 -16.15
CA MET A 100 13.35 7.95 -14.84
C MET A 100 14.65 7.71 -14.07
N ALA A 101 15.31 6.57 -14.25
CA ALA A 101 16.56 6.24 -13.58
C ALA A 101 17.67 7.27 -13.90
N GLY A 102 17.72 7.75 -15.14
CA GLY A 102 18.66 8.80 -15.56
C GLY A 102 18.20 10.22 -15.21
N ALA A 103 16.90 10.45 -15.13
CA ALA A 103 16.33 11.80 -14.97
C ALA A 103 16.06 12.21 -13.51
N TYR A 104 15.77 11.24 -12.62
CA TYR A 104 15.25 11.50 -11.27
C TYR A 104 15.97 10.72 -10.17
N PRO A 105 17.26 10.98 -9.92
CA PRO A 105 17.97 10.32 -8.82
C PRO A 105 17.37 10.62 -7.42
N TRP A 106 16.53 11.65 -7.31
CA TRP A 106 15.79 12.04 -6.11
C TRP A 106 14.36 11.49 -6.03
N LEU A 107 13.95 10.58 -6.92
CA LEU A 107 12.61 10.00 -6.87
C LEU A 107 12.37 9.28 -5.54
N GLU A 108 11.22 9.52 -4.94
CA GLU A 108 10.87 9.04 -3.60
C GLU A 108 9.73 8.02 -3.63
N GLU A 109 8.79 8.14 -4.58
CA GLU A 109 7.58 7.32 -4.59
C GLU A 109 7.22 6.82 -5.99
N ILE A 110 6.92 5.52 -6.08
CA ILE A 110 6.33 4.88 -7.26
C ILE A 110 5.07 4.15 -6.82
N ARG A 111 3.94 4.49 -7.43
CA ARG A 111 2.65 3.83 -7.22
C ARG A 111 2.15 3.28 -8.56
N LEU A 112 2.05 1.97 -8.68
CA LEU A 112 1.66 1.28 -9.91
C LEU A 112 0.34 0.56 -9.70
N LYS A 113 -0.54 0.63 -10.71
CA LYS A 113 -1.77 -0.15 -10.73
C LYS A 113 -1.93 -0.87 -12.07
N ARG A 114 -2.15 -2.19 -12.03
CA ARG A 114 -2.35 -3.02 -13.24
C ARG A 114 -1.21 -2.87 -14.24
N MET A 115 0.03 -2.91 -13.73
CA MET A 115 1.25 -2.82 -14.54
C MET A 115 1.97 -4.17 -14.52
N VAL A 116 2.71 -4.47 -15.58
CA VAL A 116 3.70 -5.54 -15.59
C VAL A 116 5.01 -4.97 -15.07
N VAL A 117 5.49 -5.54 -13.96
CA VAL A 117 6.70 -5.13 -13.24
C VAL A 117 7.61 -6.34 -13.20
N THR A 118 8.88 -6.20 -13.58
CA THR A 118 9.85 -7.30 -13.58
C THR A 118 10.88 -7.13 -12.47
N ASP A 119 11.60 -8.20 -12.14
CA ASP A 119 12.69 -8.15 -11.16
C ASP A 119 13.81 -7.21 -11.58
N GLU A 120 14.11 -7.11 -12.88
CA GLU A 120 15.07 -6.12 -13.41
C GLU A 120 14.57 -4.69 -13.18
N SER A 121 13.26 -4.46 -13.26
CA SER A 121 12.66 -3.16 -12.98
C SER A 121 12.79 -2.80 -11.49
N LEU A 122 12.58 -3.77 -10.59
CA LEU A 122 12.77 -3.59 -9.14
C LEU A 122 14.25 -3.38 -8.78
N GLU A 123 15.16 -4.11 -9.42
CA GLU A 123 16.59 -3.93 -9.27
C GLU A 123 17.04 -2.54 -9.73
N LEU A 124 16.51 -2.06 -10.87
CA LEU A 124 16.82 -0.74 -11.38
C LEU A 124 16.28 0.37 -10.45
N ILE A 125 15.09 0.21 -9.88
CA ILE A 125 14.53 1.09 -8.84
C ILE A 125 15.49 1.17 -7.65
N ALA A 126 15.88 0.01 -7.09
CA ALA A 126 16.78 -0.10 -5.95
C ALA A 126 18.15 0.56 -6.20
N LYS A 127 18.69 0.40 -7.41
CA LYS A 127 20.00 0.97 -7.77
C LYS A 127 19.92 2.48 -8.01
N SER A 128 18.86 2.96 -8.64
CA SER A 128 18.79 4.34 -9.15
C SER A 128 18.32 5.34 -8.12
N PHE A 129 17.36 4.98 -7.27
CA PHE A 129 16.65 5.93 -6.41
C PHE A 129 17.10 5.82 -4.95
N LYS A 130 18.14 6.58 -4.56
CA LYS A 130 18.73 6.47 -3.20
C LYS A 130 17.83 6.99 -2.08
N ASN A 131 16.92 7.90 -2.42
CA ASN A 131 15.95 8.49 -1.48
C ASN A 131 14.57 7.82 -1.56
N PHE A 132 14.49 6.62 -2.13
CA PHE A 132 13.24 5.91 -2.35
C PHE A 132 12.56 5.53 -1.03
N LYS A 133 11.27 5.84 -0.92
CA LYS A 133 10.45 5.75 0.30
C LYS A 133 9.19 4.92 0.09
N VAL A 134 8.57 4.95 -1.08
CA VAL A 134 7.24 4.34 -1.27
C VAL A 134 7.22 3.51 -2.53
N LEU A 135 6.92 2.23 -2.37
CA LEU A 135 6.55 1.32 -3.45
C LEU A 135 5.17 0.75 -3.18
N VAL A 136 4.21 1.14 -4.03
CA VAL A 136 2.88 0.52 -4.04
C VAL A 136 2.67 -0.16 -5.37
N LEU A 137 2.47 -1.46 -5.31
CA LEU A 137 2.08 -2.30 -6.43
C LEU A 137 0.65 -2.75 -6.15
N SER A 138 -0.29 -2.36 -7.01
CA SER A 138 -1.70 -2.72 -6.91
C SER A 138 -2.13 -3.51 -8.12
N SER A 139 -2.50 -4.78 -7.94
CA SER A 139 -2.88 -5.66 -9.06
C SER A 139 -1.81 -5.70 -10.15
N CYS A 140 -0.54 -5.72 -9.75
CA CYS A 140 0.60 -5.83 -10.65
C CYS A 140 1.08 -7.29 -10.72
N GLU A 141 1.77 -7.63 -11.80
CA GLU A 141 2.24 -9.00 -12.10
C GLU A 141 3.65 -8.96 -12.71
N GLY A 142 4.30 -10.12 -12.79
CA GLY A 142 5.55 -10.34 -13.55
C GLY A 142 6.85 -10.20 -12.76
N PHE A 143 6.77 -10.09 -11.44
CA PHE A 143 7.92 -10.02 -10.53
C PHE A 143 7.86 -11.13 -9.49
N SER A 144 9.00 -11.39 -8.87
CA SER A 144 9.17 -12.44 -7.88
C SER A 144 9.61 -11.89 -6.53
N THR A 145 9.71 -12.79 -5.55
CA THR A 145 10.35 -12.50 -4.27
C THR A 145 11.83 -12.12 -4.37
N ASP A 146 12.53 -12.48 -5.45
CA ASP A 146 13.93 -12.09 -5.64
C ASP A 146 14.05 -10.59 -5.93
N GLY A 147 13.17 -10.03 -6.76
CA GLY A 147 13.07 -8.59 -6.95
C GLY A 147 12.72 -7.86 -5.65
N LEU A 148 11.85 -8.43 -4.82
CA LEU A 148 11.54 -7.89 -3.48
C LEU A 148 12.75 -7.95 -2.53
N ALA A 149 13.56 -9.01 -2.58
CA ALA A 149 14.77 -9.14 -1.78
C ALA A 149 15.79 -8.03 -2.12
N VAL A 150 15.90 -7.66 -3.40
CA VAL A 150 16.76 -6.55 -3.85
C VAL A 150 16.27 -5.20 -3.29
N ILE A 151 14.96 -4.96 -3.31
CA ILE A 151 14.34 -3.77 -2.70
C ILE A 151 14.64 -3.73 -1.19
N ALA A 152 14.42 -4.84 -0.48
CA ALA A 152 14.66 -4.96 0.96
C ALA A 152 16.12 -4.71 1.34
N ALA A 153 17.08 -5.22 0.54
CA ALA A 153 18.51 -5.03 0.77
C ALA A 153 18.99 -3.60 0.50
N SER A 154 18.44 -2.95 -0.53
CA SER A 154 19.02 -1.73 -1.11
C SER A 154 18.32 -0.44 -0.67
N CYS A 155 17.00 -0.47 -0.50
CA CYS A 155 16.18 0.71 -0.25
C CYS A 155 16.16 1.07 1.25
N LYS A 156 17.27 1.60 1.77
CA LYS A 156 17.45 1.93 3.20
C LYS A 156 16.45 2.97 3.76
N ASN A 157 15.85 3.76 2.89
CA ASN A 157 14.89 4.82 3.24
C ASN A 157 13.42 4.41 3.02
N LEU A 158 13.16 3.15 2.66
CA LEU A 158 11.82 2.66 2.37
C LEU A 158 10.92 2.83 3.60
N LYS A 159 9.72 3.36 3.40
CA LYS A 159 8.68 3.58 4.41
C LYS A 159 7.42 2.79 4.12
N GLU A 160 7.08 2.59 2.85
CA GLU A 160 5.87 1.90 2.43
C GLU A 160 6.23 0.85 1.37
N LEU A 161 5.93 -0.41 1.68
CA LEU A 161 5.94 -1.52 0.72
C LEU A 161 4.55 -2.16 0.76
N ASP A 162 3.77 -1.94 -0.30
CA ASP A 162 2.40 -2.42 -0.39
C ASP A 162 2.18 -3.21 -1.67
N LEU A 163 1.89 -4.51 -1.53
CA LEU A 163 1.72 -5.47 -2.62
C LEU A 163 0.25 -5.89 -2.79
N ARG A 164 -0.70 -4.97 -2.61
CA ARG A 164 -2.14 -5.30 -2.65
C ARG A 164 -2.56 -5.96 -3.98
N ASP A 165 -3.23 -7.10 -3.86
CA ASP A 165 -3.83 -7.83 -4.97
C ASP A 165 -2.85 -8.17 -6.11
N CYS A 166 -1.54 -8.25 -5.83
CA CYS A 166 -0.53 -8.59 -6.83
C CYS A 166 -0.39 -10.10 -7.04
N GLU A 167 0.05 -10.48 -8.24
CA GLU A 167 0.52 -11.83 -8.56
C GLU A 167 2.05 -11.82 -8.49
N VAL A 168 2.60 -12.54 -7.51
CA VAL A 168 4.04 -12.57 -7.22
C VAL A 168 4.52 -14.01 -7.32
N ASP A 169 5.59 -14.23 -8.09
CA ASP A 169 6.25 -15.52 -8.15
C ASP A 169 7.03 -15.75 -6.84
N ASP A 170 6.54 -16.67 -6.01
CA ASP A 170 7.12 -16.97 -4.70
C ASP A 170 8.31 -17.96 -4.85
N LEU A 171 9.48 -17.41 -5.16
CA LEU A 171 10.70 -18.18 -5.43
C LEU A 171 11.58 -18.35 -4.17
N SER A 172 11.44 -17.45 -3.19
CA SER A 172 12.31 -17.35 -2.02
C SER A 172 11.56 -16.88 -0.77
N ALA A 173 11.44 -17.80 0.18
CA ALA A 173 10.90 -17.62 1.53
C ALA A 173 11.63 -16.56 2.40
N HIS A 174 12.78 -16.04 1.95
CA HIS A 174 13.72 -15.29 2.78
C HIS A 174 13.91 -13.83 2.38
N TRP A 175 13.15 -13.30 1.42
CA TRP A 175 13.30 -11.93 0.96
C TRP A 175 13.21 -10.89 2.10
N LEU A 176 12.36 -11.11 3.12
CA LEU A 176 12.28 -10.24 4.31
C LEU A 176 13.58 -10.21 5.14
N SER A 177 14.36 -11.28 5.12
CA SER A 177 15.64 -11.36 5.84
C SER A 177 16.71 -10.45 5.22
N HIS A 178 16.49 -9.93 4.01
CA HIS A 178 17.40 -9.00 3.35
C HIS A 178 17.32 -7.58 3.90
N PHE A 179 16.28 -7.24 4.68
CA PHE A 179 16.28 -5.98 5.43
C PHE A 179 17.41 -6.00 6.46
N PRO A 180 18.39 -5.08 6.37
CA PRO A 180 19.51 -5.06 7.30
C PRO A 180 19.03 -4.71 8.72
N GLU A 181 19.76 -5.14 9.74
CA GLU A 181 19.40 -4.86 11.14
C GLU A 181 19.39 -3.35 11.48
N THR A 182 20.09 -2.53 10.68
CA THR A 182 20.06 -1.06 10.81
C THR A 182 18.80 -0.41 10.23
N TYR A 183 17.96 -1.16 9.50
CA TYR A 183 16.75 -0.64 8.88
C TYR A 183 15.59 -0.55 9.87
N THR A 184 15.05 0.66 10.06
CA THR A 184 14.03 1.00 11.08
C THR A 184 12.95 1.97 10.58
N SER A 185 12.94 2.28 9.28
CA SER A 185 12.14 3.37 8.69
C SER A 185 10.74 2.97 8.20
N LEU A 186 10.38 1.68 8.29
CA LEU A 186 9.10 1.15 7.80
C LEU A 186 7.90 1.74 8.54
N VAL A 187 6.89 2.16 7.78
CA VAL A 187 5.63 2.74 8.25
C VAL A 187 4.44 1.89 7.79
N SER A 188 4.50 1.31 6.60
CA SER A 188 3.44 0.47 6.05
C SER A 188 4.02 -0.75 5.33
N LEU A 189 3.57 -1.94 5.73
CA LEU A 189 3.89 -3.21 5.09
C LEU A 189 2.61 -3.95 4.77
N ASN A 190 2.38 -4.24 3.49
CA ASN A 190 1.30 -5.11 3.06
C ASN A 190 1.85 -6.22 2.18
N ILE A 191 1.90 -7.43 2.74
CA ILE A 191 2.37 -8.65 2.10
C ILE A 191 1.23 -9.66 1.92
N SER A 192 -0.03 -9.22 2.04
CA SER A 192 -1.20 -10.11 2.08
C SER A 192 -1.42 -10.96 0.81
N CYS A 193 -0.82 -10.57 -0.32
CA CYS A 193 -0.91 -11.30 -1.59
C CYS A 193 0.07 -12.49 -1.69
N LEU A 194 1.09 -12.58 -0.83
CA LEU A 194 2.14 -13.60 -0.96
C LEU A 194 1.63 -14.98 -0.55
N GLY A 195 2.12 -16.01 -1.26
CA GLY A 195 1.77 -17.41 -1.09
C GLY A 195 2.16 -18.02 0.26
N SER A 196 1.80 -19.29 0.44
CA SER A 196 1.88 -20.05 1.69
C SER A 196 3.27 -20.56 2.07
N ASP A 197 4.28 -20.34 1.23
CA ASP A 197 5.59 -20.98 1.39
C ASP A 197 6.52 -20.11 2.25
N GLU A 198 6.31 -20.26 3.56
CA GLU A 198 7.21 -19.93 4.68
C GLU A 198 7.90 -18.57 4.63
N VAL A 199 7.13 -17.47 4.69
CA VAL A 199 7.70 -16.19 5.15
C VAL A 199 8.40 -16.41 6.49
N SER A 200 9.70 -16.12 6.57
CA SER A 200 10.47 -16.28 7.81
C SER A 200 9.88 -15.44 8.96
N PHE A 201 9.14 -16.10 9.86
CA PHE A 201 8.49 -15.43 11.00
C PHE A 201 9.49 -14.72 11.90
N SER A 202 10.67 -15.31 12.10
CA SER A 202 11.74 -14.69 12.88
C SER A 202 12.26 -13.41 12.25
N ALA A 203 12.32 -13.33 10.92
CA ALA A 203 12.69 -12.11 10.20
C ALA A 203 11.59 -11.06 10.27
N LEU A 204 10.33 -11.46 10.10
CA LEU A 204 9.17 -10.59 10.24
C LEU A 204 9.07 -10.00 11.65
N GLU A 205 9.20 -10.82 12.69
CA GLU A 205 9.13 -10.39 14.09
C GLU A 205 10.25 -9.40 14.42
N ARG A 206 11.50 -9.69 14.01
CA ARG A 206 12.63 -8.76 14.17
C ARG A 206 12.41 -7.44 13.44
N LEU A 207 11.89 -7.49 12.20
CA LEU A 207 11.60 -6.31 11.40
C LEU A 207 10.53 -5.44 12.09
N VAL A 208 9.44 -6.05 12.55
CA VAL A 208 8.36 -5.36 13.27
C VAL A 208 8.89 -4.77 14.58
N GLY A 209 9.66 -5.53 15.36
CA GLY A 209 10.23 -5.10 16.64
C GLY A 209 11.16 -3.89 16.55
N ARG A 210 11.89 -3.72 15.44
CA ARG A 210 12.77 -2.56 15.25
C ARG A 210 12.10 -1.36 14.55
N CYS A 211 10.95 -1.56 13.90
CA CYS A 211 10.23 -0.49 13.18
C CYS A 211 9.15 0.16 14.07
N THR A 212 9.57 1.01 15.00
CA THR A 212 8.67 1.66 15.97
C THR A 212 7.68 2.65 15.35
N ASN A 213 7.90 3.08 14.10
CA ASN A 213 6.99 3.96 13.36
C ASN A 213 5.95 3.19 12.51
N LEU A 214 5.94 1.85 12.56
CA LEU A 214 5.00 1.02 11.79
C LEU A 214 3.55 1.33 12.19
N LYS A 215 2.73 1.72 11.21
CA LYS A 215 1.30 2.05 11.37
C LYS A 215 0.38 1.06 10.67
N THR A 216 0.82 0.50 9.56
CA THR A 216 0.04 -0.47 8.78
C THR A 216 0.83 -1.76 8.62
N LEU A 217 0.24 -2.88 9.05
CA LEU A 217 0.81 -4.20 8.85
C LEU A 217 -0.28 -5.15 8.38
N ARG A 218 -0.18 -5.66 7.14
CA ARG A 218 -1.09 -6.66 6.60
C ARG A 218 -0.31 -7.91 6.24
N LEU A 219 -0.57 -8.97 6.99
CA LEU A 219 0.10 -10.25 6.91
C LEU A 219 -0.49 -11.11 5.77
N ASN A 220 0.29 -12.06 5.28
CA ASN A 220 -0.21 -13.11 4.39
C ASN A 220 -0.89 -14.23 5.18
N ARG A 221 -1.63 -15.08 4.46
CA ARG A 221 -2.34 -16.23 5.03
C ARG A 221 -1.40 -17.18 5.79
N ALA A 222 -0.13 -17.29 5.38
CA ALA A 222 0.83 -18.20 6.02
C ALA A 222 1.09 -17.93 7.51
N VAL A 223 0.85 -16.71 8.02
CA VAL A 223 1.06 -16.41 9.45
C VAL A 223 -0.03 -17.06 10.30
N PRO A 224 0.31 -18.01 11.19
CA PRO A 224 -0.68 -18.68 12.04
C PRO A 224 -1.10 -17.80 13.23
N LEU A 225 -2.24 -18.16 13.81
CA LEU A 225 -2.92 -17.39 14.84
C LEU A 225 -2.08 -17.19 16.12
N ASP A 226 -1.28 -18.18 16.52
CA ASP A 226 -0.41 -18.12 17.70
C ASP A 226 0.73 -17.10 17.56
N LYS A 227 1.18 -16.83 16.33
CA LYS A 227 2.25 -15.85 16.06
C LYS A 227 1.76 -14.41 16.00
N ILE A 228 0.46 -14.20 15.78
CA ILE A 228 -0.14 -12.86 15.77
C ILE A 228 0.09 -12.14 17.10
N ALA A 229 -0.03 -12.86 18.22
CA ALA A 229 0.19 -12.28 19.54
C ALA A 229 1.61 -11.71 19.70
N ASN A 230 2.63 -12.47 19.27
CA ASN A 230 4.02 -12.01 19.33
C ASN A 230 4.26 -10.77 18.47
N ILE A 231 3.72 -10.76 17.24
CA ILE A 231 3.84 -9.60 16.33
C ILE A 231 3.20 -8.35 16.94
N LEU A 232 1.99 -8.47 17.51
CA LEU A 232 1.27 -7.34 18.09
C LEU A 232 1.92 -6.81 19.38
N ARG A 233 2.60 -7.66 20.16
CA ARG A 233 3.39 -7.20 21.33
C ARG A 233 4.51 -6.24 20.93
N HIS A 234 5.11 -6.45 19.76
CA HIS A 234 6.16 -5.58 19.21
C HIS A 234 5.61 -4.31 18.54
N ALA A 235 4.32 -4.29 18.18
CA ALA A 235 3.71 -3.18 17.46
C ALA A 235 2.35 -2.72 18.02
N PRO A 236 2.26 -2.32 19.30
CA PRO A 236 1.01 -1.80 19.89
C PRO A 236 0.55 -0.45 19.28
N GLN A 237 1.42 0.22 18.53
CA GLN A 237 1.17 1.51 17.87
C GLN A 237 0.45 1.39 16.50
N LEU A 238 0.11 0.17 16.06
CA LEU A 238 -0.56 -0.07 14.78
C LEU A 238 -1.93 0.61 14.71
N VAL A 239 -2.22 1.15 13.54
CA VAL A 239 -3.50 1.78 13.18
C VAL A 239 -4.30 0.89 12.25
N GLU A 240 -3.62 0.16 11.37
CA GLU A 240 -4.23 -0.85 10.51
C GLU A 240 -3.52 -2.19 10.66
N PHE A 241 -4.30 -3.25 10.90
CA PHE A 241 -3.77 -4.61 11.00
C PHE A 241 -4.56 -5.57 10.11
N GLY A 242 -3.85 -6.33 9.28
CA GLY A 242 -4.35 -7.48 8.56
C GLY A 242 -3.79 -8.74 9.16
N THR A 243 -4.65 -9.61 9.70
CA THR A 243 -4.23 -10.88 10.28
C THR A 243 -3.76 -11.84 9.18
N GLY A 244 -3.03 -12.88 9.55
CA GLY A 244 -2.88 -14.05 8.70
C GLY A 244 -4.07 -14.99 8.83
N THR A 245 -3.79 -16.29 8.91
CA THR A 245 -4.79 -17.31 9.24
C THR A 245 -5.30 -17.10 10.67
N TYR A 246 -6.62 -17.16 10.83
CA TYR A 246 -7.33 -16.95 12.09
C TYR A 246 -7.99 -18.25 12.57
N THR A 247 -7.23 -19.33 12.48
CA THR A 247 -7.63 -20.70 12.85
C THR A 247 -6.59 -21.31 13.78
N ALA A 248 -7.05 -22.04 14.79
CA ALA A 248 -6.26 -22.90 15.67
C ALA A 248 -7.20 -23.81 16.45
N ASP A 249 -6.66 -24.86 17.09
CA ASP A 249 -7.40 -25.60 18.11
C ASP A 249 -7.81 -24.64 19.24
N VAL A 250 -9.06 -24.75 19.70
CA VAL A 250 -9.60 -23.83 20.72
C VAL A 250 -8.86 -24.04 22.03
N ARG A 251 -8.06 -23.04 22.39
CA ARG A 251 -7.12 -23.06 23.49
C ARG A 251 -7.28 -21.80 24.35
N PRO A 252 -7.66 -21.92 25.63
CA PRO A 252 -7.92 -20.75 26.48
C PRO A 252 -6.71 -19.82 26.64
N ASP A 253 -5.50 -20.38 26.65
CA ASP A 253 -4.25 -19.61 26.74
C ASP A 253 -4.04 -18.76 25.49
N VAL A 254 -4.19 -19.33 24.28
CA VAL A 254 -4.07 -18.62 23.00
C VAL A 254 -5.12 -17.51 22.90
N TYR A 255 -6.37 -17.80 23.28
CA TYR A 255 -7.43 -16.79 23.32
C TYR A 255 -7.10 -15.64 24.27
N SER A 256 -6.68 -15.96 25.49
CA SER A 256 -6.38 -14.95 26.52
C SER A 256 -5.22 -14.05 26.12
N ASP A 257 -4.20 -14.62 25.47
CA ASP A 257 -3.05 -13.89 24.98
C ASP A 257 -3.44 -12.93 23.83
N LEU A 258 -4.19 -13.42 22.85
CA LEU A 258 -4.73 -12.60 21.77
C LEU A 258 -5.58 -11.44 22.29
N ALA A 259 -6.53 -11.73 23.19
CA ALA A 259 -7.38 -10.69 23.77
C ALA A 259 -6.54 -9.64 24.53
N GLY A 260 -5.52 -10.08 25.26
CA GLY A 260 -4.56 -9.22 25.95
C GLY A 260 -3.81 -8.28 25.00
N VAL A 261 -3.26 -8.80 23.89
CA VAL A 261 -2.51 -7.97 22.93
C VAL A 261 -3.42 -7.01 22.15
N PHE A 262 -4.63 -7.44 21.76
CA PHE A 262 -5.59 -6.55 21.10
C PHE A 262 -6.01 -5.41 22.03
N SER A 263 -6.22 -5.69 23.32
CA SER A 263 -6.52 -4.64 24.31
C SER A 263 -5.40 -3.60 24.44
N SER A 264 -4.15 -4.00 24.16
CA SER A 264 -2.97 -3.11 24.19
C SER A 264 -2.84 -2.25 22.92
N CYS A 265 -3.44 -2.66 21.80
CA CYS A 265 -3.40 -1.95 20.52
C CYS A 265 -4.41 -0.78 20.48
N LYS A 266 -4.12 0.29 21.22
CA LYS A 266 -5.08 1.38 21.48
C LYS A 266 -5.39 2.27 20.26
N GLU A 267 -4.51 2.30 19.27
CA GLU A 267 -4.61 3.14 18.07
C GLU A 267 -5.29 2.44 16.88
N LEU A 268 -5.68 1.17 17.05
CA LEU A 268 -6.17 0.34 15.97
C LEU A 268 -7.56 0.81 15.48
N LYS A 269 -7.65 1.10 14.19
CA LYS A 269 -8.85 1.62 13.51
C LYS A 269 -9.31 0.74 12.35
N SER A 270 -8.43 -0.08 11.79
CA SER A 270 -8.74 -0.95 10.65
C SER A 270 -8.30 -2.38 10.91
N LEU A 271 -9.21 -3.34 10.69
CA LEU A 271 -8.92 -4.78 10.73
C LEU A 271 -9.25 -5.45 9.39
N SER A 272 -8.41 -6.41 9.00
CA SER A 272 -8.56 -7.21 7.77
C SER A 272 -7.91 -8.59 7.89
N GLY A 273 -7.96 -9.41 6.84
CA GLY A 273 -7.42 -10.76 6.84
C GLY A 273 -8.50 -11.77 7.19
N PHE A 274 -8.47 -12.30 8.41
CA PHE A 274 -9.41 -13.29 8.94
C PHE A 274 -9.58 -14.53 8.05
N TRP A 275 -8.49 -15.02 7.46
CA TRP A 275 -8.51 -16.25 6.68
C TRP A 275 -8.86 -17.46 7.55
N ASP A 276 -9.73 -18.34 7.07
CA ASP A 276 -10.11 -19.61 7.74
C ASP A 276 -10.63 -19.43 9.18
N VAL A 277 -11.28 -18.29 9.44
CA VAL A 277 -11.69 -17.86 10.78
C VAL A 277 -12.48 -18.92 11.56
N VAL A 278 -12.07 -19.15 12.81
CA VAL A 278 -12.85 -19.93 13.79
C VAL A 278 -13.61 -18.97 14.71
N PRO A 279 -14.95 -19.05 14.78
CA PRO A 279 -15.77 -18.11 15.55
C PRO A 279 -15.38 -17.95 17.03
N ASP A 280 -14.89 -19.00 17.69
CA ASP A 280 -14.45 -18.98 19.09
C ASP A 280 -13.34 -17.96 19.38
N TYR A 281 -12.53 -17.59 18.38
CA TYR A 281 -11.47 -16.60 18.53
C TYR A 281 -11.92 -15.17 18.20
N LEU A 282 -13.06 -14.96 17.54
CA LEU A 282 -13.57 -13.62 17.21
C LEU A 282 -13.75 -12.70 18.43
N PRO A 283 -14.16 -13.17 19.62
CA PRO A 283 -14.27 -12.30 20.79
C PRO A 283 -12.93 -11.69 21.24
N ALA A 284 -11.78 -12.25 20.82
CA ALA A 284 -10.47 -11.68 21.15
C ALA A 284 -10.25 -10.28 20.55
N ILE A 285 -10.96 -9.91 19.48
CA ILE A 285 -10.88 -8.56 18.89
C ILE A 285 -11.90 -7.56 19.46
N TYR A 286 -12.82 -7.99 20.32
CA TYR A 286 -13.81 -7.07 20.93
C TYR A 286 -13.21 -5.86 21.67
N PRO A 287 -12.04 -5.96 22.34
CA PRO A 287 -11.40 -4.81 22.98
C PRO A 287 -11.12 -3.63 22.03
N VAL A 288 -10.92 -3.88 20.73
CA VAL A 288 -10.64 -2.84 19.72
C VAL A 288 -11.87 -2.42 18.92
N CYS A 289 -12.94 -3.21 18.90
CA CYS A 289 -14.13 -3.01 18.08
C CYS A 289 -14.76 -1.61 18.23
N SER A 290 -14.78 -1.06 19.44
CA SER A 290 -15.38 0.27 19.70
C SER A 290 -14.68 1.41 18.95
N LYS A 291 -13.42 1.23 18.53
CA LYS A 291 -12.61 2.23 17.82
C LYS A 291 -12.50 1.97 16.31
N LEU A 292 -12.94 0.81 15.85
CA LEU A 292 -12.80 0.43 14.45
C LEU A 292 -13.68 1.32 13.56
N THR A 293 -13.05 1.87 12.52
CA THR A 293 -13.73 2.60 11.45
C THR A 293 -13.76 1.77 10.15
N SER A 294 -12.90 0.78 10.02
CA SER A 294 -12.85 -0.12 8.86
C SER A 294 -12.70 -1.57 9.30
N LEU A 295 -13.55 -2.45 8.76
CA LEU A 295 -13.51 -3.88 9.02
C LEU A 295 -13.68 -4.63 7.71
N ASN A 296 -12.67 -5.43 7.36
CA ASN A 296 -12.67 -6.26 6.16
C ASN A 296 -12.69 -7.75 6.54
N LEU A 297 -13.86 -8.35 6.36
CA LEU A 297 -14.16 -9.76 6.60
C LEU A 297 -14.36 -10.52 5.28
N SER A 298 -13.82 -10.02 4.18
CA SER A 298 -14.10 -10.61 2.87
C SER A 298 -13.51 -12.01 2.69
N TYR A 299 -12.44 -12.33 3.41
CA TYR A 299 -11.85 -13.68 3.43
C TYR A 299 -12.36 -14.54 4.60
N ALA A 300 -13.28 -14.00 5.40
CA ALA A 300 -13.78 -14.64 6.60
C ALA A 300 -15.09 -15.38 6.29
N THR A 301 -15.09 -16.70 6.45
CA THR A 301 -16.30 -17.54 6.28
C THR A 301 -17.15 -17.54 7.55
N ILE A 302 -17.65 -16.36 7.94
CA ILE A 302 -18.42 -16.16 9.18
C ILE A 302 -19.92 -16.31 8.89
N GLN A 303 -20.63 -17.04 9.74
CA GLN A 303 -22.09 -17.16 9.67
C GLN A 303 -22.78 -15.88 10.18
N SER A 304 -24.00 -15.62 9.73
CA SER A 304 -24.73 -14.38 10.09
C SER A 304 -24.82 -14.09 11.61
N PRO A 305 -25.03 -15.06 12.51
CA PRO A 305 -25.11 -14.77 13.95
C PRO A 305 -23.80 -14.19 14.52
N ASP A 306 -22.66 -14.77 14.15
CA ASP A 306 -21.34 -14.33 14.63
C ASP A 306 -20.96 -12.97 14.04
N LEU A 307 -21.32 -12.74 12.77
CA LEU A 307 -21.13 -11.45 12.11
C LEU A 307 -21.96 -10.35 12.81
N ILE A 308 -23.24 -10.61 13.09
CA ILE A 308 -24.11 -9.65 13.79
C ILE A 308 -23.52 -9.33 15.16
N LYS A 309 -23.07 -10.35 15.90
CA LYS A 309 -22.45 -10.17 17.22
C LYS A 309 -21.16 -9.35 17.12
N LEU A 310 -20.32 -9.55 16.11
CA LEU A 310 -19.10 -8.74 15.94
C LEU A 310 -19.44 -7.28 15.59
N VAL A 311 -20.34 -7.06 14.63
CA VAL A 311 -20.72 -5.72 14.17
C VAL A 311 -21.42 -4.92 15.27
N SER A 312 -22.17 -5.57 16.17
CA SER A 312 -22.81 -4.87 17.30
C SER A 312 -21.81 -4.24 18.27
N HIS A 313 -20.54 -4.68 18.27
CA HIS A 313 -19.47 -4.08 19.06
C HIS A 313 -18.74 -2.92 18.34
N CYS A 314 -19.10 -2.62 17.08
CA CYS A 314 -18.41 -1.65 16.21
C CYS A 314 -19.29 -0.41 15.90
N PRO A 315 -19.62 0.46 16.86
CA PRO A 315 -20.52 1.60 16.65
C PRO A 315 -19.94 2.69 15.73
N ASN A 316 -18.62 2.77 15.58
CA ASN A 316 -17.93 3.80 14.79
C ASN A 316 -17.56 3.33 13.38
N LEU A 317 -18.11 2.19 12.94
CA LEU A 317 -17.74 1.56 11.69
C LEU A 317 -18.21 2.40 10.50
N GLN A 318 -17.28 2.79 9.64
CA GLN A 318 -17.53 3.58 8.42
C GLN A 318 -17.42 2.72 7.16
N ARG A 319 -16.61 1.66 7.20
CA ARG A 319 -16.40 0.73 6.09
C ARG A 319 -16.52 -0.70 6.58
N LEU A 320 -17.46 -1.45 6.03
CA LEU A 320 -17.58 -2.89 6.22
C LEU A 320 -17.50 -3.59 4.87
N LEU A 321 -16.52 -4.49 4.73
CA LEU A 321 -16.41 -5.41 3.62
C LEU A 321 -16.74 -6.81 4.12
N VAL A 322 -17.73 -7.45 3.51
CA VAL A 322 -18.14 -8.82 3.82
C VAL A 322 -18.32 -9.59 2.53
N SER A 323 -17.96 -10.88 2.56
CA SER A 323 -18.30 -11.81 1.48
C SER A 323 -19.75 -12.26 1.66
N LEU A 324 -20.58 -12.06 0.63
CA LEU A 324 -21.90 -12.69 0.57
C LEU A 324 -21.75 -14.00 -0.20
N LEU A 325 -21.80 -15.13 0.50
CA LEU A 325 -22.04 -16.43 -0.12
C LEU A 325 -23.53 -16.52 -0.51
N TRP A 326 -23.92 -15.80 -1.57
CA TRP A 326 -25.19 -16.07 -2.25
C TRP A 326 -24.85 -16.75 -3.58
N TYR A 327 -25.16 -18.05 -3.66
CA TYR A 327 -25.19 -18.88 -4.87
C TYR A 327 -24.14 -18.52 -5.95
N CYS A 328 -22.99 -19.18 -5.86
CA CYS A 328 -21.97 -19.30 -6.93
C CYS A 328 -21.23 -18.04 -7.41
N TRP A 329 -21.46 -16.84 -6.86
CA TRP A 329 -20.66 -15.65 -7.18
C TRP A 329 -20.15 -14.97 -5.90
N PHE A 330 -18.83 -14.74 -5.80
CA PHE A 330 -18.25 -13.91 -4.73
C PHE A 330 -18.65 -12.44 -4.96
N ILE A 331 -19.70 -11.98 -4.27
CA ILE A 331 -20.05 -10.56 -4.25
C ILE A 331 -19.47 -9.94 -2.98
N TYR A 332 -18.49 -9.06 -3.16
CA TYR A 332 -17.96 -8.22 -2.08
C TYR A 332 -18.94 -7.07 -1.84
N LEU A 333 -19.63 -7.06 -0.70
CA LEU A 333 -20.49 -5.94 -0.34
C LEU A 333 -19.65 -4.86 0.36
N HIS A 334 -19.53 -3.69 -0.26
CA HIS A 334 -18.86 -2.53 0.32
C HIS A 334 -19.89 -1.60 0.95
N LEU A 335 -20.12 -1.75 2.25
CA LEU A 335 -21.00 -0.85 3.00
C LEU A 335 -20.18 0.36 3.48
N VAL A 336 -20.54 1.56 3.01
CA VAL A 336 -20.03 2.83 3.55
C VAL A 336 -21.10 3.46 4.40
N PHE A 337 -20.86 3.55 5.71
CA PHE A 337 -21.73 4.29 6.62
C PHE A 337 -21.28 5.75 6.59
N ARG A 338 -22.14 6.64 6.06
CA ARG A 338 -21.93 8.08 6.19
C ARG A 338 -22.45 8.49 7.57
N SER A 339 -21.58 9.06 8.39
CA SER A 339 -21.94 9.79 9.62
C SER A 339 -22.62 11.10 9.28
#